data_AF-A0A966U4T3-F1
#
_entry.id   AF-A0A966U4T3-F1
#
_cell.length_a   1.000
_cell.length_b   1.000
_cell.length_c   1.000
_cell.angle_alpha   90.00
_cell.angle_beta   90.00
_cell.angle_gamma   90.00
#
_symmetry.space_group_name_H-M   'P 1'
#
loop_
_entity.id
_entity.type
_entity.pdbx_description
1 polymer ?
#
loop_
_entity_poly.entity_id
_entity_poly.type
_entity_poly.pdbx_seq_one_letter_code
_entity_poly.pdbx_strand_id
1 'polypeptide(L)'
;MTAFLQLDFAPLLAAILAGATCGLLGSFLVLRRESLLGDAITHAVLPGIVLGFFVTGARSGLPVLLGAALAALLAAAAITHLRRVARLEGGAATGIVFTGFFAAGLVLLDVTGARSVDLDVDCVL
;
A
#
# COMPACT_ATOMS: atom_id res chain seq x y z
N MET A 1 -14.75 -5.45 -33.68
CA MET A 1 -13.96 -6.64 -33.24
C MET A 1 -12.47 -6.54 -33.61
N THR A 2 -11.97 -5.39 -34.11
CA THR A 2 -10.56 -5.17 -34.51
C THR A 2 -9.72 -4.41 -33.45
N ALA A 3 -10.34 -3.91 -32.38
CA ALA A 3 -9.64 -3.17 -31.31
C ALA A 3 -8.94 -4.06 -30.27
N PHE A 4 -9.30 -5.34 -30.17
CA PHE A 4 -8.70 -6.30 -29.23
C PHE A 4 -7.27 -6.72 -29.60
N LEU A 5 -6.81 -6.39 -30.82
CA LEU A 5 -5.55 -6.84 -31.43
C LEU A 5 -4.48 -5.76 -31.51
N GLN A 6 -4.76 -4.53 -31.06
CA GLN A 6 -3.69 -3.62 -30.67
C GLN A 6 -3.27 -4.02 -29.26
N LEU A 7 -2.29 -4.92 -29.17
CA LEU A 7 -1.45 -4.99 -27.98
C LEU A 7 -0.90 -3.59 -27.77
N ASP A 8 -1.51 -2.79 -26.88
CA ASP A 8 -0.90 -1.56 -26.44
C ASP A 8 0.42 -1.98 -25.78
N PHE A 9 1.53 -1.75 -26.50
CA PHE A 9 2.85 -2.20 -26.07
C PHE A 9 3.24 -1.61 -24.71
N ALA A 10 2.70 -0.43 -24.37
CA ALA A 10 2.93 0.25 -23.10
C ALA A 10 2.35 -0.49 -21.88
N PRO A 11 1.04 -0.77 -21.77
CA PRO A 11 0.49 -1.56 -20.67
C PRO A 11 1.01 -3.00 -20.66
N LEU A 12 1.30 -3.60 -21.82
CA LEU A 12 1.93 -4.92 -21.86
C LEU A 12 3.33 -4.89 -21.24
N LEU A 13 4.16 -3.92 -21.61
CA LEU A 13 5.49 -3.74 -21.02
C LEU A 13 5.39 -3.45 -19.52
N ALA A 14 4.45 -2.61 -19.10
CA ALA A 14 4.19 -2.35 -17.68
C ALA A 14 3.79 -3.62 -16.92
N ALA A 15 2.91 -4.44 -17.48
CA ALA A 15 2.48 -5.71 -16.88
C ALA A 15 3.63 -6.72 -16.77
N ILE A 16 4.48 -6.82 -17.80
CA ILE A 16 5.66 -7.71 -17.78
C ILE A 16 6.66 -7.24 -16.71
N LEU A 17 6.95 -5.95 -16.65
CA LEU A 17 7.87 -5.38 -15.65
C LEU A 17 7.32 -5.54 -14.23
N ALA A 18 6.02 -5.27 -14.03
CA ALA A 18 5.34 -5.47 -12.75
C ALA A 18 5.33 -6.95 -12.35
N GLY A 19 4.98 -7.86 -13.26
CA GLY A 19 4.99 -9.31 -13.01
C GLY A 19 6.38 -9.84 -12.66
N ALA A 20 7.41 -9.41 -13.39
CA ALA A 20 8.79 -9.80 -13.13
C ALA A 20 9.27 -9.34 -11.74
N THR A 21 9.00 -8.07 -11.39
CA THR A 21 9.37 -7.52 -10.07
C THR A 21 8.60 -8.18 -8.93
N CYS A 22 7.28 -8.39 -9.07
CA CYS A 22 6.46 -9.11 -8.09
C CYS A 22 6.92 -10.56 -7.89
N GLY A 23 7.27 -11.29 -8.96
CA GLY A 23 7.76 -12.66 -8.87
C GLY A 23 9.11 -12.77 -8.15
N LEU A 24 10.04 -11.87 -8.47
CA LEU A 24 11.37 -11.78 -7.83
C LEU A 24 11.27 -11.42 -6.35
N LEU A 25 10.55 -10.34 -6.02
CA LEU A 25 10.38 -9.87 -4.64
C LEU A 25 9.58 -10.88 -3.81
N GLY A 26 8.50 -11.44 -4.36
CA GLY A 26 7.65 -12.44 -3.70
C GLY A 26 8.43 -13.70 -3.34
N SER A 27 9.23 -14.24 -4.28
CA SER A 27 10.07 -15.40 -4.00
C SER A 27 11.09 -15.10 -2.89
N PHE A 28 11.73 -13.93 -2.92
CA PHE A 28 12.68 -13.53 -1.88
C PHE A 28 12.04 -13.37 -0.49
N LEU A 29 10.84 -12.79 -0.42
CA LEU A 29 10.06 -12.64 0.81
C LEU A 29 9.67 -13.99 1.41
N VAL A 30 9.26 -14.96 0.57
CA VAL A 30 8.93 -16.31 1.00
C VAL A 30 10.15 -17.03 1.59
N LEU A 31 11.31 -16.96 0.92
CA LEU A 31 12.55 -17.56 1.47
C LEU A 31 12.95 -16.95 2.81
N ARG A 32 12.65 -15.66 3.03
CA ARG A 32 12.90 -14.97 4.31
C ARG A 32 11.89 -15.27 5.41
N ARG A 33 10.84 -16.07 5.15
CA ARG A 33 9.68 -16.26 6.04
C ARG A 33 8.95 -14.95 6.37
N GLU A 34 8.97 -14.01 5.43
CA GLU A 34 8.37 -12.67 5.54
C GLU A 34 7.22 -12.49 4.54
N SER A 35 6.43 -13.54 4.33
CA SER A 35 5.33 -13.54 3.36
C SER A 35 4.25 -12.49 3.69
N LEU A 36 4.05 -12.17 4.97
CA LEU A 36 3.05 -11.20 5.44
C LEU A 36 3.48 -9.74 5.24
N LEU A 37 4.73 -9.47 4.86
CA LEU A 37 5.23 -8.10 4.73
C LEU A 37 4.61 -7.38 3.52
N GLY A 38 4.38 -8.09 2.41
CA GLY A 38 3.78 -7.50 1.20
C GLY A 38 2.33 -7.06 1.42
N ASP A 39 1.57 -7.89 2.15
CA ASP A 39 0.18 -7.62 2.53
C ASP A 39 0.09 -6.42 3.48
N ALA A 40 0.94 -6.41 4.52
CA ALA A 40 1.03 -5.32 5.48
C ALA A 40 1.36 -3.96 4.85
N ILE A 41 2.27 -3.93 3.87
CA ILE A 41 2.66 -2.68 3.20
C ILE A 41 1.47 -2.11 2.41
N THR A 42 0.76 -2.95 1.65
CA THR A 42 -0.36 -2.51 0.80
C THR A 42 -1.44 -1.81 1.61
N HIS A 43 -1.82 -2.39 2.74
CA HIS A 43 -2.85 -1.82 3.61
C HIS A 43 -2.36 -0.69 4.52
N ALA A 44 -1.07 -0.64 4.86
CA ALA A 44 -0.51 0.46 5.65
C ALA A 44 -0.36 1.76 4.84
N VAL A 45 -0.45 1.72 3.51
CA VAL A 45 -0.41 2.91 2.64
C VAL A 45 -1.74 3.69 2.66
N LEU A 46 -2.85 3.02 2.98
CA LEU A 46 -4.22 3.58 3.01
C LEU A 46 -4.35 4.89 3.81
N PRO A 47 -3.88 5.00 5.08
CA PRO A 47 -3.89 6.27 5.82
C PRO A 47 -3.15 7.42 5.11
N GLY A 48 -2.06 7.11 4.39
CA GLY A 48 -1.27 8.11 3.65
C GLY A 48 -2.00 8.67 2.43
N ILE A 49 -2.74 7.82 1.73
CA ILE A 49 -3.59 8.23 0.60
C ILE A 49 -4.68 9.17 1.09
N VAL A 50 -5.34 8.82 2.20
CA VAL A 50 -6.41 9.65 2.80
C VAL A 50 -5.88 11.01 3.25
N LEU A 51 -4.71 11.06 3.91
CA LEU A 51 -4.06 12.32 4.28
C LEU A 51 -3.65 13.16 3.07
N GLY A 52 -3.07 12.54 2.04
CA GLY A 52 -2.67 13.23 0.80
C GLY A 52 -3.87 13.83 0.05
N PHE A 53 -5.01 13.13 0.07
CA PHE A 53 -6.27 13.62 -0.48
C PHE A 53 -6.82 14.79 0.35
N PHE A 54 -6.83 14.65 1.69
CA PHE A 54 -7.37 15.65 2.61
C PHE A 54 -6.63 17.00 2.53
N VAL A 55 -5.31 16.99 2.43
CA VAL A 55 -4.49 18.21 2.39
C VAL A 55 -4.67 18.99 1.09
N THR A 56 -4.97 18.31 -0.03
CA THR A 56 -4.85 18.92 -1.36
C THR A 56 -6.18 19.21 -2.04
N GLY A 57 -7.28 18.55 -1.66
CA GLY A 57 -8.63 18.81 -2.22
C GLY A 57 -8.77 18.57 -3.73
N ALA A 58 -7.75 18.03 -4.39
CA ALA A 58 -7.70 17.77 -5.83
C ALA A 58 -7.07 16.39 -6.10
N ARG A 59 -7.66 15.63 -7.04
CA ARG A 59 -7.15 14.34 -7.56
C ARG A 59 -5.85 14.49 -8.39
N SER A 60 -5.06 15.54 -8.20
CA SER A 60 -3.77 15.64 -8.89
C SER A 60 -2.87 14.53 -8.36
N GLY A 61 -2.42 13.64 -9.23
CA GLY A 61 -1.82 12.36 -8.83
C GLY A 61 -0.52 12.48 -8.02
N LEU A 62 0.23 13.59 -8.16
CA LEU A 62 1.52 13.82 -7.50
C LEU A 62 1.43 13.90 -5.95
N PRO A 63 0.58 14.76 -5.35
CA PRO A 63 0.45 14.87 -3.90
C PRO A 63 -0.10 13.60 -3.24
N VAL A 64 -1.01 12.88 -3.89
CA VAL A 64 -1.52 11.60 -3.40
C VAL A 64 -0.41 10.54 -3.42
N LEU A 65 0.41 10.51 -4.48
CA LEU A 65 1.56 9.61 -4.59
C LEU A 65 2.61 9.88 -3.50
N LEU A 66 2.87 11.16 -3.19
CA LEU A 66 3.77 11.56 -2.10
C LEU A 66 3.23 11.17 -0.73
N GLY A 67 1.93 11.38 -0.47
CA GLY A 67 1.28 10.96 0.77
C GLY A 67 1.34 9.44 0.96
N ALA A 68 1.06 8.68 -0.09
CA ALA A 68 1.19 7.22 -0.11
C ALA A 68 2.63 6.76 0.17
N ALA A 69 3.61 7.35 -0.51
CA ALA A 69 5.02 7.01 -0.34
C ALA A 69 5.53 7.31 1.09
N LEU A 70 5.16 8.47 1.65
CA LEU A 70 5.53 8.84 3.02
C LEU A 70 4.91 7.90 4.05
N ALA A 71 3.64 7.54 3.91
CA ALA A 71 3.02 6.58 4.82
C ALA A 71 3.62 5.19 4.70
N ALA A 72 3.94 4.72 3.49
CA ALA A 72 4.63 3.45 3.29
C ALA A 72 6.01 3.44 3.96
N LEU A 73 6.77 4.54 3.86
CA LEU A 73 8.05 4.72 4.53
C LEU A 73 7.91 4.72 6.05
N LEU A 74 6.92 5.43 6.58
CA LEU A 74 6.63 5.46 8.02
C LEU A 74 6.22 4.08 8.55
N ALA A 75 5.38 3.35 7.82
CA ALA A 75 4.97 2.00 8.18
C ALA A 75 6.18 1.03 8.16
N ALA A 76 7.02 1.07 7.12
CA ALA A 76 8.23 0.26 7.03
C ALA A 76 9.23 0.59 8.16
N ALA A 77 9.39 1.87 8.49
CA ALA A 77 10.21 2.31 9.61
C ALA A 77 9.65 1.83 10.95
N ALA A 78 8.34 1.92 11.15
CA ALA A 78 7.66 1.44 12.36
C ALA A 78 7.80 -0.08 12.53
N ILE A 79 7.63 -0.88 11.46
CA ILE A 79 7.87 -2.34 11.48
C ILE A 79 9.31 -2.63 11.89
N THR A 80 10.27 -1.95 11.27
CA THR A 80 11.70 -2.17 11.53
C THR A 80 12.10 -1.77 12.95
N HIS A 81 11.53 -0.68 13.46
CA HIS A 81 11.77 -0.19 14.82
C HIS A 81 11.15 -1.13 15.86
N LEU A 82 9.89 -1.55 15.65
CA LEU A 82 9.20 -2.46 16.57
C LEU A 82 9.89 -3.83 16.62
N ARG A 83 10.39 -4.34 15.49
CA ARG A 83 11.23 -5.55 15.45
C ARG A 83 12.47 -5.45 16.33
N ARG A 84 13.15 -4.30 16.31
CA ARG A 84 14.39 -4.10 17.10
C ARG A 84 14.10 -3.98 18.60
N VAL A 85 13.06 -3.22 18.97
CA VAL A 85 12.75 -2.93 20.37
C VAL A 85 12.08 -4.12 21.06
N ALA A 86 11.12 -4.76 20.39
CA ALA A 86 10.30 -5.80 21.01
C ALA A 86 10.89 -7.22 20.86
N ARG A 87 11.99 -7.40 20.09
CA ARG A 87 12.60 -8.71 19.77
C ARG A 87 11.58 -9.77 19.33
N LEU A 88 10.51 -9.34 18.70
CA LEU A 88 9.40 -10.20 18.28
C LEU A 88 9.79 -10.97 17.01
N GLU A 89 9.19 -12.15 16.83
CA GLU A 89 9.22 -12.87 15.56
C GLU A 89 8.74 -11.95 14.43
N GLY A 90 9.40 -12.02 13.27
CA GLY A 90 9.18 -11.10 12.14
C GLY A 90 7.70 -10.97 11.76
N GLY A 91 6.98 -12.09 11.72
CA GLY A 91 5.54 -12.11 11.42
C GLY A 91 4.67 -11.38 12.45
N ALA A 92 5.00 -11.44 13.74
CA ALA A 92 4.20 -10.82 14.80
C ALA A 92 4.32 -9.29 14.80
N ALA A 93 5.53 -8.76 14.64
CA ALA A 93 5.76 -7.31 14.57
C ALA A 93 5.08 -6.68 13.34
N THR A 94 5.16 -7.37 12.19
CA THR A 94 4.49 -6.92 10.96
C THR A 94 2.98 -6.89 11.12
N GLY A 95 2.36 -7.90 11.75
CA GLY A 95 0.91 -7.95 11.97
C GLY A 95 0.37 -6.85 12.91
N ILE A 96 1.12 -6.51 13.96
CA ILE A 96 0.73 -5.44 14.90
C ILE A 96 0.75 -4.06 14.21
N VAL A 97 1.80 -3.77 13.46
CA VAL A 97 1.89 -2.47 12.76
C VAL A 97 0.86 -2.38 11.64
N PHE A 98 0.62 -3.47 10.90
CA PHE A 98 -0.43 -3.56 9.88
C PHE A 98 -1.80 -3.21 10.46
N THR A 99 -2.24 -3.95 11.48
CA THR A 99 -3.57 -3.73 12.08
C THR A 99 -3.70 -2.34 12.69
N GLY A 100 -2.64 -1.80 13.30
CA GLY A 100 -2.61 -0.44 13.82
C GLY A 100 -2.75 0.64 12.75
N PHE A 101 -1.94 0.59 11.69
CA PHE A 101 -2.00 1.55 10.58
C PHE A 101 -3.30 1.45 9.79
N PHE A 102 -3.81 0.23 9.60
CA PHE A 102 -5.07 0.00 8.92
C PHE A 102 -6.25 0.58 9.70
N ALA A 103 -6.35 0.29 11.00
CA ALA A 103 -7.38 0.86 11.86
C ALA A 103 -7.28 2.39 11.94
N ALA A 104 -6.06 2.94 12.04
CA ALA A 104 -5.84 4.38 12.02
C ALA A 104 -6.30 5.01 10.70
N GLY A 105 -6.05 4.37 9.55
CA GLY A 105 -6.53 4.80 8.25
C GLY A 105 -8.05 4.79 8.13
N LEU A 106 -8.72 3.75 8.62
CA LEU A 106 -10.18 3.69 8.67
C LEU A 106 -10.78 4.80 9.54
N VAL A 107 -10.22 5.02 10.74
CA VAL A 107 -10.68 6.10 11.62
C VAL A 107 -10.47 7.46 10.97
N LEU A 108 -9.34 7.67 10.28
CA LEU A 108 -9.10 8.90 9.53
C LEU A 108 -10.12 9.09 8.41
N LEU A 109 -10.47 8.01 7.69
CA LEU A 109 -11.48 8.05 6.63
C LEU A 109 -12.87 8.44 7.19
N ASP A 110 -13.25 7.87 8.33
CA ASP A 110 -14.52 8.14 9.00
C ASP A 110 -14.58 9.60 9.53
N VAL A 111 -13.51 10.05 10.18
CA VAL A 111 -13.41 11.41 10.75
C VAL A 111 -13.32 12.50 9.68
N THR A 112 -12.66 12.24 8.54
CA THR A 112 -12.51 13.23 7.46
C THR A 112 -13.76 13.36 6.59
N GLY A 113 -14.80 12.55 6.79
CA GLY A 113 -16.08 12.72 6.10
C GLY A 113 -16.01 12.51 4.59
N ALA A 114 -15.01 11.76 4.09
CA ALA A 114 -14.87 11.36 2.68
C ALA A 114 -15.96 10.39 2.20
N ARG A 115 -17.09 10.32 2.90
CA ARG A 115 -18.30 9.56 2.53
C ARG A 115 -19.10 10.21 1.40
N SER A 116 -18.77 11.45 0.99
CA SER A 116 -19.50 12.21 -0.04
C SER A 116 -18.81 12.27 -1.40
N VAL A 117 -17.68 11.60 -1.59
CA VAL A 117 -17.00 11.48 -2.89
C VAL A 117 -16.60 10.04 -3.06
N ASP A 118 -17.24 9.32 -3.99
CA ASP A 118 -16.99 7.92 -4.36
C ASP A 118 -15.49 7.55 -4.36
N LEU A 119 -15.02 7.07 -3.22
CA LEU A 119 -13.75 6.37 -3.05
C LEU A 119 -14.17 4.95 -2.68
N ASP A 120 -14.23 4.09 -3.70
CA ASP A 120 -14.60 2.70 -3.54
C ASP A 120 -13.50 1.97 -2.76
N VAL A 121 -13.75 1.78 -1.47
CA VAL A 121 -12.84 1.13 -0.52
C VAL A 121 -12.74 -0.37 -0.82
N ASP A 122 -13.70 -0.93 -1.57
CA ASP A 122 -13.71 -2.33 -1.99
C ASP A 122 -12.64 -2.63 -3.08
N CYS A 123 -12.01 -1.61 -3.67
CA CYS A 123 -10.90 -1.80 -4.63
C CYS A 123 -9.50 -1.82 -3.98
N VAL A 124 -9.39 -1.49 -2.68
CA VAL A 124 -8.10 -1.44 -1.95
C VAL A 124 -7.98 -2.59 -0.93
N LEU A 125 -9.07 -3.33 -0.68
CA LEU A 125 -9.16 -4.40 0.30
C LEU A 125 -8.91 -5.78 -0.30
#